data_AF-A0AAD4E9Z9-F1
#
_entry.id   AF-A0AAD4E9Z9-F1
#
_cell.length_a   1.000
_cell.length_b   1.000
_cell.length_c   1.000
_cell.angle_alpha   90.00
_cell.angle_beta   90.00
_cell.angle_gamma   90.00
#
_symmetry.space_group_name_H-M   'P 1'
#
loop_
_entity.id
_entity.type
_entity.pdbx_description
1 polymer ?
#
loop_
_entity_poly.entity_id
_entity_poly.type
_entity_poly.pdbx_seq_one_letter_code
_entity_poly.pdbx_strand_id
1 'polypeptide(L)'
;MATNSELVDGSSTPPAYDTIFSASPIQCDQSSVFSSRRMKKKRTAVLSRIRDIVLGPDFTPSSVVPNVNACAAALPAAEFSKILQKRNIEGHTALYWAIVNNRPQALWALRKFISGHYSSVCEDDLHIACIITSDHAIFSQLTLGVRNEDWYLGCSPDRIQVHACDEPTNQFNVVLRIGMFQKRLRVATSRRAGLKYNFVAGGRIWLLHFHMPVPTNGIWRVEIGLCQYSLPARFNAVLVIEPHNRKPGTGAAPPEALKISSSLANTKSVALAPWLTPDGRFIPIFRLNMTWSISNKLGDWVMHDETEYVDAEGTLDAKLEMSLL
;
A
#
# COMPACT_ATOMS: atom_id res chain seq x y z
N MET A 1 -38.98 -24.36 36.64
CA MET A 1 -38.03 -23.99 37.72
C MET A 1 -37.79 -22.51 37.63
N ALA A 2 -38.33 -21.81 38.62
CA ALA A 2 -38.23 -20.36 38.80
C ALA A 2 -37.00 -20.02 39.65
N THR A 3 -36.55 -18.76 39.52
CA THR A 3 -35.71 -17.91 40.40
C THR A 3 -34.61 -17.22 39.57
N ASN A 4 -34.19 -15.97 39.77
CA ASN A 4 -34.71 -14.86 40.56
C ASN A 4 -34.12 -13.58 39.94
N SER A 5 -34.96 -12.54 39.86
CA SER A 5 -34.54 -11.15 39.67
C SER A 5 -33.96 -10.63 40.99
N GLU A 6 -32.83 -9.91 40.93
CA GLU A 6 -32.43 -8.99 42.00
C GLU A 6 -32.00 -7.66 41.38
N LEU A 7 -32.85 -6.65 41.59
CA LEU A 7 -32.52 -5.24 41.54
C LEU A 7 -31.56 -4.94 42.69
N VAL A 8 -30.47 -4.23 42.39
CA VAL A 8 -29.69 -3.51 43.40
C VAL A 8 -29.80 -2.02 43.10
N ASP A 9 -30.59 -1.36 43.93
CA ASP A 9 -30.76 0.09 43.98
C ASP A 9 -29.76 0.65 44.99
N GLY A 10 -28.82 1.46 44.50
CA GLY A 10 -27.65 1.93 45.24
C GLY A 10 -27.61 3.45 45.32
N SER A 11 -28.34 3.99 46.29
CA SER A 11 -28.29 5.37 46.79
C SER A 11 -26.84 5.90 46.86
N SER A 12 -26.53 6.91 46.04
CA SER A 12 -25.25 7.64 46.08
C SER A 12 -25.51 9.10 46.44
N THR A 13 -25.33 9.41 47.73
CA THR A 13 -25.18 10.77 48.23
C THR A 13 -23.80 11.32 47.82
N PRO A 14 -23.70 12.59 47.39
CA PRO A 14 -22.42 13.20 47.05
C PRO A 14 -21.67 13.62 48.32
N PRO A 15 -20.36 13.34 48.45
CA PRO A 15 -19.55 13.99 49.47
C PRO A 15 -19.30 15.45 49.09
N ALA A 16 -19.69 16.36 49.97
CA ALA A 16 -19.27 17.76 49.91
C ALA A 16 -17.79 17.86 50.31
N TYR A 17 -16.95 18.34 49.40
CA TYR A 17 -15.57 18.70 49.67
C TYR A 17 -15.41 20.21 49.52
N ASP A 18 -15.46 20.92 50.65
CA ASP A 18 -14.97 22.30 50.74
C ASP A 18 -13.45 22.30 50.66
N THR A 19 -12.92 22.53 49.45
CA THR A 19 -11.50 22.75 49.24
C THR A 19 -11.26 24.26 49.09
N ILE A 20 -10.69 24.87 50.12
CA ILE A 20 -10.23 26.25 50.11
C ILE A 20 -9.10 26.35 49.07
N PHE A 21 -9.40 26.98 47.92
CA PHE A 21 -8.39 27.36 46.93
C PHE A 21 -7.55 28.50 47.50
N SER A 22 -6.35 28.18 47.98
CA SER A 22 -5.29 29.16 48.17
C SER A 22 -4.79 29.60 46.79
N ALA A 23 -5.14 30.82 46.39
CA ALA A 23 -4.72 31.40 45.12
C ALA A 23 -3.22 31.73 45.16
N SER A 24 -2.40 30.80 44.69
CA SER A 24 -1.00 31.11 44.35
C SER A 24 -0.98 32.09 43.16
N PRO A 25 -0.08 33.09 43.14
CA PRO A 25 0.03 34.01 42.03
C PRO A 25 0.40 33.23 40.77
N ILE A 26 -0.43 33.30 39.73
CA ILE A 26 -0.14 32.78 38.40
C ILE A 26 1.02 33.62 37.85
N GLN A 27 2.26 33.16 38.08
CA GLN A 27 3.42 33.64 37.33
C GLN A 27 3.22 33.18 35.88
N CYS A 28 2.69 34.08 35.06
CA CYS A 28 2.62 33.91 33.61
C CYS A 28 4.05 33.80 33.07
N ASP A 29 4.45 32.58 32.73
CA ASP A 29 5.75 32.23 32.22
C ASP A 29 5.95 32.81 30.80
N GLN A 30 6.47 34.03 30.73
CA GLN A 30 6.72 34.76 29.48
C GLN A 30 7.78 34.08 28.59
N SER A 31 8.50 33.08 29.09
CA SER A 31 9.51 32.32 28.33
C SER A 31 8.90 31.49 27.18
N SER A 32 7.64 31.08 27.31
CA SER A 32 6.94 30.23 26.34
C SER A 32 6.67 30.91 24.99
N VAL A 33 6.36 32.21 24.99
CA VAL A 33 5.94 32.94 23.77
C VAL A 33 7.11 33.14 22.79
N PHE A 34 8.31 33.41 23.30
CA PHE A 34 9.50 33.63 22.47
C PHE A 34 9.99 32.33 21.81
N SER A 35 9.87 31.20 22.51
CA SER A 35 10.25 29.88 21.99
C SER A 35 9.42 29.49 20.76
N SER A 36 8.10 29.73 20.82
CA SER A 36 7.17 29.44 19.71
C SER A 36 7.51 30.19 18.42
N ARG A 37 7.83 31.49 18.51
CA ARG A 37 8.20 32.30 17.34
C ARG A 37 9.48 31.81 16.68
N ARG A 38 10.50 31.46 17.47
CA ARG A 38 11.78 30.93 16.97
C ARG A 38 11.60 29.60 16.24
N MET A 39 10.79 28.70 16.79
CA MET A 39 10.48 27.41 16.16
C MET A 39 9.72 27.56 14.84
N LYS A 40 8.73 28.47 14.75
CA LYS A 40 8.04 28.77 13.49
C LYS A 40 8.99 29.26 12.39
N LYS A 41 9.94 30.14 12.73
CA LYS A 41 10.98 30.60 11.79
C LYS A 41 11.86 29.46 11.30
N LYS A 42 12.36 28.62 12.21
CA LYS A 42 13.15 27.42 11.87
C LYS A 42 12.39 26.48 10.94
N ARG A 43 11.13 26.19 11.27
CA ARG A 43 10.25 25.36 10.46
C ARG A 43 10.06 25.91 9.04
N THR A 44 9.85 27.22 8.93
CA THR A 44 9.70 27.89 7.62
C THR A 44 10.99 27.79 6.80
N ALA A 45 12.14 28.02 7.42
CA ALA A 45 13.44 27.89 6.77
C ALA A 45 13.71 26.45 6.29
N VAL A 46 13.43 25.45 7.14
CA VAL A 46 13.54 24.04 6.78
C VAL A 46 12.61 23.66 5.62
N LEU A 47 11.35 24.11 5.66
CA LEU A 47 10.40 23.86 4.58
C LEU A 47 10.85 24.48 3.25
N SER A 48 11.35 25.71 3.27
CA SER A 48 11.92 26.35 2.08
C SER A 48 13.06 25.52 1.51
N ARG A 49 13.98 25.07 2.37
CA ARG A 49 15.13 24.26 1.93
C ARG A 49 14.70 22.90 1.36
N ILE A 50 13.73 22.22 1.97
CA ILE A 50 13.17 20.98 1.44
C ILE A 50 12.51 21.22 0.08
N ARG A 51 11.77 22.33 -0.07
CA ARG A 51 11.15 22.72 -1.34
C ARG A 51 12.21 22.86 -2.43
N ASP A 52 13.32 23.53 -2.16
CA ASP A 52 14.41 23.67 -3.12
C ASP A 52 15.02 22.30 -3.50
N ILE A 53 15.14 21.39 -2.53
CA ILE A 53 15.67 20.03 -2.78
C ILE A 53 14.75 19.24 -3.73
N VAL A 54 13.42 19.37 -3.61
CA VAL A 54 12.46 18.54 -4.36
C VAL A 54 11.92 19.21 -5.63
N LEU A 55 11.91 20.54 -5.71
CA LEU A 55 11.43 21.32 -6.86
C LEU A 55 12.52 22.15 -7.56
N GLY A 56 13.61 22.50 -6.87
CA GLY A 56 14.59 23.46 -7.39
C GLY A 56 15.23 22.99 -8.70
N PRO A 57 15.41 23.87 -9.69
CA PRO A 57 15.92 23.51 -11.02
C PRO A 57 17.36 22.98 -10.97
N ASP A 58 18.18 23.49 -10.04
CA ASP A 58 19.59 23.15 -9.88
C ASP A 58 19.78 21.93 -8.97
N PHE A 59 19.14 20.81 -9.32
CA PHE A 59 19.24 19.59 -8.53
C PHE A 59 20.63 18.96 -8.65
N THR A 60 21.42 19.03 -7.57
CA THR A 60 22.72 18.38 -7.47
C THR A 60 22.64 17.17 -6.53
N PRO A 61 22.65 15.91 -7.04
CA PRO A 61 22.47 14.72 -6.21
C PRO A 61 23.42 14.60 -5.01
N SER A 62 24.69 15.00 -5.18
CA SER A 62 25.72 14.92 -4.13
C SER A 62 25.45 15.86 -2.95
N SER A 63 24.70 16.94 -3.17
CA SER A 63 24.37 17.93 -2.12
C SER A 63 23.14 17.54 -1.28
N VAL A 64 22.32 16.60 -1.78
CA VAL A 64 21.02 16.26 -1.18
C VAL A 64 21.17 15.76 0.26
N VAL A 65 22.03 14.76 0.49
CA VAL A 65 22.19 14.15 1.81
C VAL A 65 22.70 15.15 2.85
N PRO A 66 23.78 15.93 2.60
CA PRO A 66 24.20 16.99 3.51
C PRO A 66 23.09 18.01 3.82
N ASN A 67 22.35 18.43 2.79
CA ASN A 67 21.27 19.41 2.94
C ASN A 67 20.09 18.88 3.78
N VAL A 68 19.68 17.63 3.55
CA VAL A 68 18.62 17.00 4.35
C VAL A 68 19.08 16.78 5.79
N ASN A 69 20.32 16.34 6.02
CA ASN A 69 20.88 16.20 7.37
C ASN A 69 20.91 17.54 8.12
N ALA A 70 21.28 18.63 7.44
CA ALA A 70 21.25 19.97 8.02
C ALA A 70 19.83 20.40 8.40
N CYS A 71 18.84 20.09 7.57
CA CYS A 71 17.43 20.34 7.88
C CYS A 71 16.95 19.52 9.09
N ALA A 72 17.33 18.25 9.14
CA ALA A 72 16.98 17.35 10.24
C ALA A 72 17.60 17.79 11.57
N ALA A 73 18.84 18.31 11.56
CA ALA A 73 19.50 18.84 12.75
C ALA A 73 18.88 20.15 13.27
N ALA A 74 18.19 20.90 12.41
CA ALA A 74 17.59 22.18 12.78
C ALA A 74 16.29 22.05 13.62
N LEU A 75 15.66 20.88 13.62
CA LEU A 75 14.38 20.60 14.27
C LEU A 75 14.44 19.32 15.12
N PRO A 76 13.56 19.16 16.12
CA PRO A 76 13.37 17.87 16.78
C PRO A 76 12.98 16.79 15.77
N ALA A 77 13.51 15.57 15.92
CA ALA A 77 13.27 14.47 14.97
C ALA A 77 11.78 14.20 14.70
N ALA A 78 10.95 14.20 15.76
CA ALA A 78 9.50 14.03 15.63
C ALA A 78 8.83 15.17 14.84
N GLU A 79 9.29 16.41 15.00
CA GLU A 79 8.76 17.55 14.26
C GLU A 79 9.18 17.50 12.78
N PHE A 80 10.45 17.14 12.51
CA PHE A 80 10.95 16.98 11.15
C PHE A 80 10.18 15.88 10.40
N SER A 81 10.02 14.70 11.00
CA SER A 81 9.19 13.61 10.45
C SER A 81 7.76 14.08 10.15
N LYS A 82 7.13 14.80 11.09
CA LYS A 82 5.77 15.35 10.92
C LYS A 82 5.68 16.36 9.78
N ILE A 83 6.73 17.12 9.51
CA ILE A 83 6.78 18.07 8.39
C ILE A 83 6.87 17.34 7.04
N LEU A 84 7.68 16.28 6.96
CA LEU A 84 7.83 15.49 5.73
C LEU A 84 6.54 14.79 5.29
N GLN A 85 5.73 14.38 6.26
CA GLN A 85 4.49 13.64 6.04
C GLN A 85 3.25 14.55 5.82
N LYS A 86 3.42 15.87 5.89
CA LYS A 86 2.34 16.85 5.71
C LYS A 86 2.39 17.48 4.32
N ARG A 87 1.21 17.81 3.79
CA ARG A 87 1.00 18.55 2.53
C ARG A 87 1.42 20.02 2.64
N ASN A 88 2.73 20.27 2.69
CA ASN A 88 3.29 21.61 2.91
C ASN A 88 3.90 22.24 1.65
N ILE A 89 3.96 21.52 0.52
CA ILE A 89 4.57 21.99 -0.72
C ILE A 89 3.53 21.85 -1.84
N GLU A 90 2.94 22.98 -2.26
CA GLU A 90 1.96 23.02 -3.36
C GLU A 90 0.80 22.01 -3.19
N GLY A 91 0.33 21.85 -1.95
CA GLY A 91 -0.76 20.92 -1.64
C GLY A 91 -0.35 19.44 -1.52
N HIS A 92 0.94 19.11 -1.68
CA HIS A 92 1.47 17.74 -1.56
C HIS A 92 2.64 17.63 -0.56
N THR A 93 2.99 16.40 -0.20
CA THR A 93 4.17 16.08 0.62
C THR A 93 5.48 16.31 -0.15
N ALA A 94 6.59 16.43 0.58
CA ALA A 94 7.91 16.51 -0.05
C ALA A 94 8.27 15.21 -0.79
N LEU A 95 7.85 14.05 -0.27
CA LEU A 95 8.10 12.75 -0.88
C LEU A 95 7.37 12.59 -2.22
N TYR A 96 6.13 13.10 -2.31
CA TYR A 96 5.38 13.17 -3.58
C TYR A 96 6.21 13.85 -4.68
N TRP A 97 6.69 15.07 -4.40
CA TRP A 97 7.46 15.84 -5.37
C TRP A 97 8.81 15.20 -5.69
N ALA A 98 9.43 14.52 -4.73
CA ALA A 98 10.65 13.77 -4.98
C ALA A 98 10.44 12.62 -5.99
N ILE A 99 9.26 11.97 -5.98
CA ILE A 99 8.91 10.93 -6.96
C ILE A 99 8.56 11.56 -8.31
N VAL A 100 7.64 12.52 -8.32
CA VAL A 100 7.14 13.15 -9.57
C VAL A 100 8.27 13.81 -10.37
N ASN A 101 9.22 14.45 -9.69
CA ASN A 101 10.36 15.09 -10.34
C ASN A 101 11.56 14.15 -10.55
N ASN A 102 11.37 12.84 -10.38
CA ASN A 102 12.39 11.80 -10.55
C ASN A 102 13.70 12.09 -9.78
N ARG A 103 13.59 12.35 -8.47
CA ARG A 103 14.71 12.66 -7.55
C ARG A 103 14.88 11.54 -6.51
N PRO A 104 15.35 10.34 -6.89
CA PRO A 104 15.43 9.20 -5.98
C PRO A 104 16.36 9.46 -4.79
N GLN A 105 17.45 10.22 -4.96
CA GLN A 105 18.35 10.56 -3.85
C GLN A 105 17.65 11.41 -2.79
N ALA A 106 16.77 12.34 -3.20
CA ALA A 106 15.95 13.13 -2.29
C ALA A 106 14.91 12.26 -1.59
N LEU A 107 14.23 11.38 -2.35
CA LEU A 107 13.25 10.45 -1.80
C LEU A 107 13.86 9.61 -0.66
N TRP A 108 14.98 8.95 -0.90
CA TRP A 108 15.62 8.08 0.08
C TRP A 108 16.23 8.85 1.25
N ALA A 109 16.84 10.02 1.00
CA ALA A 109 17.38 10.87 2.05
C ALA A 109 16.27 11.36 3.01
N LEU A 110 15.13 11.78 2.48
CA LEU A 110 13.98 12.24 3.28
C LEU A 110 13.31 11.08 4.02
N ARG A 111 13.10 9.93 3.34
CA ARG A 111 12.47 8.73 3.93
C ARG A 111 13.18 8.26 5.20
N LYS A 112 14.52 8.36 5.26
CA LYS A 112 15.32 7.96 6.43
C LYS A 112 14.85 8.61 7.75
N PHE A 113 14.22 9.78 7.68
CA PHE A 113 13.74 10.51 8.86
C PHE A 113 12.27 10.24 9.21
N ILE A 114 11.60 9.36 8.47
CA ILE A 114 10.25 8.91 8.77
C ILE A 114 10.36 7.60 9.54
N SER A 115 10.32 7.69 10.86
CA SER A 115 10.30 6.52 11.74
C SER A 115 8.90 5.89 11.75
N GLY A 116 8.80 4.61 11.39
CA GLY A 116 7.57 3.84 11.47
C GLY A 116 6.76 3.84 10.18
N HIS A 117 5.46 4.10 10.30
CA HIS A 117 4.50 4.09 9.19
C HIS A 117 4.30 5.50 8.62
N TYR A 118 4.01 5.57 7.32
CA TYR A 118 3.52 6.81 6.73
C TYR A 118 2.16 7.15 7.34
N SER A 119 1.93 8.43 7.63
CA SER A 119 0.58 8.92 7.88
C SER A 119 -0.29 8.67 6.65
N SER A 120 -1.60 8.47 6.84
CA SER A 120 -2.54 8.24 5.73
C SER A 120 -2.42 9.30 4.63
N VAL A 121 -2.32 10.58 4.99
CA VAL A 121 -2.14 11.69 4.03
C VAL A 121 -0.88 11.53 3.19
N CYS A 122 0.21 11.07 3.80
CA CYS A 122 1.47 10.85 3.11
C CYS A 122 1.39 9.60 2.22
N GLU A 123 0.73 8.53 2.67
CA GLU A 123 0.53 7.31 1.88
C GLU A 123 -0.31 7.60 0.62
N ASP A 124 -1.40 8.36 0.76
CA ASP A 124 -2.25 8.80 -0.34
C ASP A 124 -1.44 9.57 -1.40
N ASP A 125 -0.64 10.53 -0.95
CA ASP A 125 0.24 11.30 -1.83
C ASP A 125 1.26 10.39 -2.53
N LEU A 126 1.88 9.45 -1.82
CA LEU A 126 2.82 8.51 -2.42
C LEU A 126 2.17 7.60 -3.47
N HIS A 127 0.93 7.13 -3.24
CA HIS A 127 0.14 6.38 -4.22
C HIS A 127 -0.12 7.21 -5.47
N ILE A 128 -0.58 8.46 -5.32
CA ILE A 128 -0.83 9.37 -6.44
C ILE A 128 0.46 9.64 -7.22
N ALA A 129 1.59 9.87 -6.54
CA ALA A 129 2.86 10.09 -7.20
C ALA A 129 3.28 8.89 -8.06
N CYS A 130 3.19 7.67 -7.50
CA CYS A 130 3.52 6.45 -8.24
C CYS A 130 2.57 6.22 -9.41
N ILE A 131 1.29 6.57 -9.27
CA ILE A 131 0.32 6.55 -10.38
C ILE A 131 0.76 7.48 -11.51
N ILE A 132 1.11 8.73 -11.18
CA ILE A 132 1.50 9.74 -12.16
C ILE A 132 2.78 9.33 -12.91
N THR A 133 3.77 8.79 -12.21
CA THR A 133 5.03 8.36 -12.83
C THR A 133 4.97 6.95 -13.42
N SER A 134 3.90 6.20 -13.14
CA SER A 134 3.76 4.77 -13.45
C SER A 134 4.97 3.91 -13.01
N ASP A 135 5.65 4.28 -11.92
CA ASP A 135 6.87 3.63 -11.44
C ASP A 135 6.59 2.56 -10.37
N HIS A 136 6.54 1.29 -10.81
CA HIS A 136 6.35 0.17 -9.90
C HIS A 136 7.56 -0.09 -8.99
N ALA A 137 8.79 0.21 -9.44
CA ALA A 137 9.98 -0.06 -8.66
C ALA A 137 10.01 0.81 -7.39
N ILE A 138 9.71 2.10 -7.52
CA ILE A 138 9.54 3.01 -6.39
C ILE A 138 8.38 2.55 -5.49
N PHE A 139 7.23 2.22 -6.08
CA PHE A 139 6.05 1.75 -5.33
C PHE A 139 6.37 0.52 -4.45
N SER A 140 7.07 -0.46 -5.01
CA SER A 140 7.49 -1.68 -4.33
C SER A 140 8.50 -1.39 -3.21
N GLN A 141 9.52 -0.56 -3.46
CA GLN A 141 10.55 -0.21 -2.48
C GLN A 141 10.02 0.63 -1.31
N LEU A 142 9.00 1.46 -1.55
CA LEU A 142 8.31 2.20 -0.50
C LEU A 142 7.39 1.31 0.34
N THR A 143 7.17 0.05 -0.09
CA THR A 143 6.30 -0.92 0.59
C THR A 143 4.86 -0.42 0.72
N LEU A 144 4.39 0.33 -0.29
CA LEU A 144 3.05 0.91 -0.36
C LEU A 144 1.98 -0.08 -0.80
N GLY A 145 2.38 -1.31 -1.13
CA GLY A 145 1.47 -2.42 -1.36
C GLY A 145 0.99 -3.07 -0.07
N VAL A 146 0.03 -3.99 -0.19
CA VAL A 146 -0.38 -4.83 0.94
C VAL A 146 0.84 -5.56 1.47
N ARG A 147 1.27 -5.20 2.69
CA ARG A 147 2.18 -6.02 3.47
C ARG A 147 1.43 -7.29 3.79
N ASN A 148 1.74 -8.37 3.07
CA ASN A 148 1.32 -9.69 3.50
C ASN A 148 2.01 -9.94 4.84
N GLU A 149 1.26 -9.81 5.92
CA GLU A 149 1.75 -10.07 7.29
C GLU A 149 2.26 -11.51 7.43
N ASP A 150 1.97 -12.39 6.46
CA ASP A 150 2.36 -13.80 6.44
C ASP A 150 3.87 -14.07 6.15
N TRP A 151 4.74 -13.07 6.26
CA TRP A 151 6.21 -13.26 6.18
C TRP A 151 6.76 -14.20 7.27
N TYR A 152 5.97 -14.49 8.31
CA TYR A 152 6.31 -15.38 9.42
C TYR A 152 6.62 -16.84 9.01
N LEU A 153 6.43 -17.23 7.74
CA LEU A 153 6.78 -18.57 7.26
C LEU A 153 8.25 -18.71 6.81
N GLY A 154 9.10 -17.70 7.04
CA GLY A 154 10.52 -17.77 6.71
C GLY A 154 10.82 -17.77 5.20
N CYS A 155 9.85 -17.34 4.39
CA CYS A 155 9.98 -17.27 2.93
C CYS A 155 10.75 -16.02 2.50
N SER A 156 11.44 -16.10 1.37
CA SER A 156 11.89 -14.89 0.69
C SER A 156 10.70 -14.01 0.27
N PRO A 157 10.83 -12.67 0.23
CA PRO A 157 9.77 -11.79 -0.23
C PRO A 157 9.33 -12.13 -1.65
N ASP A 158 8.02 -12.07 -1.89
CA ASP A 158 7.47 -12.23 -3.23
C ASP A 158 8.04 -11.16 -4.17
N ARG A 159 8.25 -11.53 -5.43
CA ARG A 159 8.76 -10.60 -6.45
C ARG A 159 7.66 -10.30 -7.44
N ILE A 160 7.45 -9.01 -7.69
CA ILE A 160 6.58 -8.51 -8.74
C ILE A 160 7.43 -7.60 -9.62
N GLN A 161 7.41 -7.86 -10.92
CA GLN A 161 8.05 -7.02 -11.91
C GLN A 161 7.01 -6.61 -12.94
N VAL A 162 6.95 -5.31 -13.23
CA VAL A 162 6.04 -4.77 -14.25
C VAL A 162 6.90 -4.33 -15.43
N HIS A 163 6.60 -4.87 -16.59
CA HIS A 163 7.26 -4.58 -17.86
C HIS A 163 6.25 -3.90 -18.77
N ALA A 164 6.52 -2.66 -19.17
CA ALA A 164 5.77 -2.03 -20.26
C ALA A 164 6.12 -2.74 -21.57
N CYS A 165 5.13 -2.98 -22.43
CA CYS A 165 5.39 -3.46 -23.78
C CYS A 165 5.73 -2.27 -24.68
N ASP A 166 6.71 -2.43 -25.58
CA ASP A 166 7.16 -1.35 -26.45
C ASP A 166 6.04 -0.86 -27.39
N GLU A 167 5.17 -1.76 -27.88
CA GLU A 167 3.96 -1.44 -28.63
C GLU A 167 2.92 -2.58 -28.50
N PRO A 168 1.60 -2.30 -28.37
CA PRO A 168 0.94 -0.99 -28.26
C PRO A 168 1.03 -0.37 -26.84
N THR A 169 0.94 0.96 -26.74
CA THR A 169 1.10 1.79 -25.52
C THR A 169 0.21 1.44 -24.32
N ASN A 170 -0.73 0.52 -24.49
CA ASN A 170 -1.72 0.10 -23.50
C ASN A 170 -1.49 -1.32 -22.99
N GLN A 171 -0.38 -1.96 -23.38
CA GLN A 171 -0.02 -3.30 -22.95
C GLN A 171 1.11 -3.32 -21.94
N PHE A 172 0.98 -4.20 -20.96
CA PHE A 172 2.03 -4.45 -19.98
C PHE A 172 1.94 -5.88 -19.45
N ASN A 173 3.09 -6.39 -19.03
CA ASN A 173 3.24 -7.71 -18.44
C ASN A 173 3.64 -7.57 -16.98
N VAL A 174 3.04 -8.37 -16.11
CA VAL A 174 3.41 -8.47 -14.70
C VAL A 174 3.93 -9.86 -14.43
N VAL A 175 5.21 -9.97 -14.11
CA VAL A 175 5.86 -11.23 -13.74
C VAL A 175 5.82 -11.34 -12.22
N LEU A 176 5.22 -12.43 -11.73
CA LEU A 176 5.01 -12.73 -10.32
C LEU A 176 5.82 -13.98 -9.96
N ARG A 177 6.58 -13.90 -8.87
CA ARG A 177 7.21 -15.05 -8.22
C ARG A 177 6.76 -15.09 -6.77
N ILE A 178 5.92 -16.06 -6.43
CA ILE A 178 5.27 -16.16 -5.12
C ILE A 178 5.79 -17.37 -4.37
N GLY A 179 6.60 -17.16 -3.33
CA GLY A 179 7.20 -18.24 -2.54
C GLY A 179 6.19 -18.91 -1.60
N MET A 180 6.28 -20.23 -1.45
CA MET A 180 5.37 -21.06 -0.64
C MET A 180 3.87 -20.80 -0.93
N PHE A 181 3.53 -20.63 -2.21
CA PHE A 181 2.20 -20.23 -2.67
C PHE A 181 1.08 -21.07 -2.06
N GLN A 182 1.13 -22.40 -2.21
CA GLN A 182 0.09 -23.31 -1.71
C GLN A 182 -0.11 -23.17 -0.19
N LYS A 183 0.99 -23.22 0.58
CA LYS A 183 0.98 -23.13 2.04
C LYS A 183 0.40 -21.79 2.50
N ARG A 184 0.84 -20.70 1.88
CA ARG A 184 0.37 -19.34 2.19
C ARG A 184 -1.08 -19.13 1.79
N LEU A 185 -1.50 -19.64 0.64
CA LEU A 185 -2.89 -19.56 0.20
C LEU A 185 -3.81 -20.32 1.17
N ARG A 186 -3.41 -21.50 1.65
CA ARG A 186 -4.15 -22.25 2.70
C ARG A 186 -4.26 -21.43 3.98
N VAL A 187 -3.15 -20.89 4.50
CA VAL A 187 -3.15 -20.07 5.73
C VAL A 187 -4.00 -18.80 5.59
N ALA A 188 -3.82 -18.06 4.50
CA ALA A 188 -4.55 -16.83 4.23
C ALA A 188 -6.05 -17.07 4.00
N THR A 189 -6.41 -18.23 3.43
CA THR A 189 -7.81 -18.66 3.28
C THR A 189 -8.45 -18.96 4.62
N SER A 190 -7.75 -19.64 5.53
CA SER A 190 -8.27 -19.89 6.89
C SER A 190 -8.62 -18.60 7.63
N ARG A 191 -8.00 -17.48 7.24
CA ARG A 191 -8.28 -16.12 7.75
C ARG A 191 -9.26 -15.31 6.89
N ARG A 192 -9.84 -15.91 5.85
CA ARG A 192 -10.73 -15.25 4.86
C ARG A 192 -10.10 -14.04 4.16
N ALA A 193 -8.78 -13.96 4.09
CA ALA A 193 -8.05 -12.82 3.54
C ALA A 193 -7.57 -13.05 2.10
N GLY A 194 -7.07 -14.26 1.80
CA GLY A 194 -6.35 -14.56 0.55
C GLY A 194 -5.01 -13.81 0.42
N LEU A 195 -4.25 -14.08 -0.64
CA LEU A 195 -2.99 -13.41 -0.94
C LEU A 195 -3.24 -12.21 -1.86
N LYS A 196 -2.82 -11.03 -1.42
CA LYS A 196 -3.06 -9.77 -2.14
C LYS A 196 -1.74 -9.18 -2.60
N TYR A 197 -1.75 -8.66 -3.82
CA TYR A 197 -0.59 -8.08 -4.47
C TYR A 197 -0.99 -6.79 -5.16
N ASN A 198 -0.32 -5.69 -4.80
CA ASN A 198 -0.54 -4.41 -5.45
C ASN A 198 0.63 -4.11 -6.39
N PHE A 199 0.33 -3.58 -7.57
CA PHE A 199 1.36 -3.15 -8.51
C PHE A 199 0.90 -1.92 -9.30
N VAL A 200 1.85 -1.19 -9.88
CA VAL A 200 1.58 0.05 -10.63
C VAL A 200 1.86 -0.20 -12.09
N ALA A 201 0.86 0.05 -12.95
CA ALA A 201 1.00 -0.08 -14.39
C ALA A 201 -0.06 0.76 -15.11
N GLY A 202 0.31 1.37 -16.24
CA GLY A 202 -0.62 2.15 -17.07
C GLY A 202 -1.30 3.29 -16.29
N GLY A 203 -0.54 3.96 -15.42
CA GLY A 203 -1.04 5.06 -14.60
C GLY A 203 -2.12 4.65 -13.58
N ARG A 204 -2.05 3.42 -13.06
CA ARG A 204 -3.02 2.86 -12.09
C ARG A 204 -2.34 1.95 -11.09
N ILE A 205 -2.93 1.82 -9.91
CA ILE A 205 -2.61 0.79 -8.93
C ILE A 205 -3.59 -0.35 -9.10
N TRP A 206 -3.07 -1.52 -9.44
CA TRP A 206 -3.81 -2.75 -9.59
C TRP A 206 -3.71 -3.59 -8.33
N LEU A 207 -4.77 -4.34 -8.03
CA LEU A 207 -4.83 -5.37 -6.99
C LEU A 207 -5.00 -6.72 -7.67
N LEU A 208 -4.09 -7.66 -7.43
CA LEU A 208 -4.24 -9.07 -7.76
C LEU A 208 -4.48 -9.85 -6.47
N HIS A 209 -5.55 -10.63 -6.41
CA HIS A 209 -6.02 -11.31 -5.21
C HIS A 209 -6.28 -12.79 -5.47
N PHE A 210 -5.41 -13.63 -4.92
CA PHE A 210 -5.58 -15.08 -4.91
C PHE A 210 -6.32 -15.50 -3.65
N HIS A 211 -7.40 -16.25 -3.78
CA HIS A 211 -8.14 -16.73 -2.61
C HIS A 211 -8.86 -18.05 -2.90
N MET A 212 -9.20 -18.80 -1.84
CA MET A 212 -10.10 -19.95 -1.94
C MET A 212 -11.44 -19.59 -1.28
N PRO A 213 -12.54 -19.44 -2.03
CA PRO A 213 -13.85 -19.15 -1.45
C PRO A 213 -14.33 -20.28 -0.53
N VAL A 214 -15.11 -19.92 0.50
CA VAL A 214 -15.72 -20.87 1.45
C VAL A 214 -17.20 -21.10 1.05
N PRO A 215 -17.71 -22.35 1.04
CA PRO A 215 -17.01 -23.60 1.34
C PRO A 215 -15.95 -23.96 0.29
N THR A 216 -14.79 -24.43 0.77
CA THR A 216 -13.62 -24.71 -0.06
C THR A 216 -13.75 -26.09 -0.71
N ASN A 217 -14.11 -26.15 -1.99
CA ASN A 217 -14.02 -27.40 -2.77
C ASN A 217 -12.62 -27.59 -3.37
N GLY A 218 -11.56 -27.11 -2.70
CA GLY A 218 -10.20 -27.02 -3.26
C GLY A 218 -10.04 -26.03 -4.42
N ILE A 219 -11.14 -25.41 -4.87
CA ILE A 219 -11.14 -24.42 -5.95
C ILE A 219 -10.58 -23.11 -5.42
N TRP A 220 -9.56 -22.59 -6.08
CA TRP A 220 -9.03 -21.26 -5.86
C TRP A 220 -9.49 -20.32 -6.98
N ARG A 221 -9.38 -19.02 -6.72
CA ARG A 221 -9.78 -17.94 -7.62
C ARG A 221 -8.72 -16.87 -7.66
N VAL A 222 -8.67 -16.18 -8.80
CA VAL A 222 -7.88 -14.96 -8.98
C VAL A 222 -8.83 -13.83 -9.31
N GLU A 223 -8.75 -12.77 -8.53
CA GLU A 223 -9.42 -11.52 -8.81
C GLU A 223 -8.39 -10.46 -9.15
N ILE A 224 -8.71 -9.64 -10.13
CA ILE A 224 -7.93 -8.47 -10.49
C ILE A 224 -8.82 -7.25 -10.34
N GLY A 225 -8.31 -6.21 -9.71
CA GLY A 225 -9.05 -4.99 -9.48
C GLY A 225 -8.18 -3.76 -9.51
N LEU A 226 -8.83 -2.62 -9.33
CA LEU A 226 -8.16 -1.34 -9.17
C LEU A 226 -8.20 -0.93 -7.69
N CYS A 227 -7.08 -0.46 -7.17
CA CYS A 227 -7.00 0.14 -5.84
C CYS A 227 -7.53 1.58 -5.85
N GLN A 228 -7.68 2.13 -4.65
CA GLN A 228 -7.99 3.55 -4.43
C GLN A 228 -7.04 4.45 -5.24
N TYR A 229 -7.55 5.61 -5.68
CA TYR A 229 -6.86 6.61 -6.52
C TYR A 229 -6.72 6.27 -8.01
N SER A 230 -6.95 5.03 -8.40
CA SER A 230 -6.92 4.64 -9.81
C SER A 230 -8.20 5.06 -10.52
N LEU A 231 -8.06 5.65 -11.71
CA LEU A 231 -9.21 5.89 -12.58
C LEU A 231 -9.78 4.55 -13.08
N PRO A 232 -11.11 4.40 -13.21
CA PRO A 232 -11.70 3.24 -13.86
C PRO A 232 -11.03 2.93 -15.22
N ALA A 233 -10.89 1.64 -15.53
CA ALA A 233 -10.39 1.17 -16.81
C ALA A 233 -11.13 -0.09 -17.24
N ARG A 234 -11.28 -0.24 -18.55
CA ARG A 234 -11.58 -1.52 -19.17
C ARG A 234 -10.25 -2.17 -19.55
N PHE A 235 -10.15 -3.47 -19.39
CA PHE A 235 -8.96 -4.22 -19.75
C PHE A 235 -9.30 -5.66 -20.11
N ASN A 236 -8.41 -6.26 -20.86
CA ASN A 236 -8.28 -7.70 -21.00
C ASN A 236 -7.07 -8.15 -20.20
N ALA A 237 -7.22 -9.23 -19.43
CA ALA A 237 -6.13 -9.83 -18.66
C ALA A 237 -6.03 -11.32 -18.96
N VAL A 238 -4.82 -11.81 -19.13
CA VAL A 238 -4.50 -13.24 -19.28
C VAL A 238 -3.45 -13.60 -18.24
N LEU A 239 -3.83 -14.41 -17.26
CA LEU A 239 -2.86 -15.00 -16.33
C LEU A 239 -2.30 -16.28 -16.94
N VAL A 240 -1.01 -16.30 -17.17
CA VAL A 240 -0.23 -17.42 -17.68
C VAL A 240 0.55 -18.02 -16.51
N ILE A 241 0.43 -19.32 -16.28
CA ILE A 241 1.22 -20.05 -15.29
C ILE A 241 2.04 -21.08 -16.04
N GLU A 242 3.35 -20.90 -16.00
CA GLU A 242 4.28 -21.80 -16.69
C GLU A 242 4.55 -23.02 -15.79
N PRO A 243 4.59 -24.24 -16.36
CA PRO A 243 5.06 -25.39 -15.60
C PRO A 243 6.53 -25.18 -15.25
N HIS A 244 6.90 -25.56 -14.03
CA HIS A 244 8.28 -25.58 -13.63
C HIS A 244 9.00 -26.68 -14.43
N ASN A 245 10.11 -26.33 -15.08
CA ASN A 245 10.85 -27.24 -15.94
C ASN A 245 11.15 -28.55 -15.20
N ARG A 246 10.51 -29.64 -15.61
CA ARG A 246 10.84 -30.97 -15.10
C ARG A 246 12.32 -31.21 -15.29
N LYS A 247 12.91 -31.92 -14.32
CA LYS A 247 14.30 -32.37 -14.37
C LYS A 247 14.58 -32.98 -15.76
N PRO A 248 15.59 -32.49 -16.51
CA PRO A 248 15.86 -32.96 -17.86
C PRO A 248 16.17 -34.46 -17.80
N GLY A 249 15.27 -35.29 -18.36
CA GLY A 249 15.41 -36.76 -18.34
C GLY A 249 14.09 -37.53 -18.47
N THR A 250 12.95 -36.92 -18.13
CA THR A 250 11.64 -37.54 -18.37
C THR A 250 11.22 -37.20 -19.80
N GLY A 251 11.35 -38.14 -20.75
CA GLY A 251 11.04 -37.94 -22.18
C GLY A 251 9.56 -37.66 -22.52
N ALA A 252 8.77 -37.16 -21.57
CA ALA A 252 7.42 -36.68 -21.80
C ALA A 252 7.47 -35.25 -22.39
N ALA A 253 6.52 -34.92 -23.26
CA ALA A 253 6.36 -33.57 -23.77
C ALA A 253 6.19 -32.58 -22.58
N PRO A 254 6.78 -31.36 -22.67
CA PRO A 254 6.63 -30.37 -21.62
C PRO A 254 5.14 -30.04 -21.43
N PRO A 255 4.68 -29.83 -20.19
CA PRO A 255 3.29 -29.43 -19.95
C PRO A 255 3.02 -28.12 -20.67
N GLU A 256 1.79 -27.96 -21.15
CA GLU A 256 1.39 -26.70 -21.76
C GLU A 256 1.25 -25.62 -20.67
N ALA A 257 1.68 -24.40 -20.97
CA ALA A 257 1.46 -23.27 -20.07
C ALA A 257 -0.04 -23.05 -19.88
N LEU A 258 -0.48 -22.92 -18.64
CA LEU A 258 -1.89 -22.70 -18.36
C LEU A 258 -2.24 -21.23 -18.61
N LYS A 259 -3.23 -20.99 -19.46
CA LYS A 259 -3.72 -19.63 -19.77
C LYS A 259 -5.13 -19.42 -19.23
N ILE A 260 -5.28 -18.34 -18.47
CA ILE A 260 -6.52 -18.00 -17.77
C ILE A 260 -6.92 -16.60 -18.20
N SER A 261 -7.89 -16.52 -19.10
CA SER A 261 -8.35 -15.24 -19.65
C SER A 261 -9.49 -14.67 -18.81
N SER A 262 -9.47 -13.35 -18.58
CA SER A 262 -10.58 -12.62 -18.00
C SER A 262 -11.76 -12.62 -18.99
N SER A 263 -12.89 -13.20 -18.59
CA SER A 263 -14.16 -12.96 -19.27
C SER A 263 -14.80 -11.72 -18.68
N LEU A 264 -15.18 -10.75 -19.52
CA LEU A 264 -15.80 -9.47 -19.10
C LEU A 264 -17.18 -9.64 -18.42
N ALA A 265 -17.64 -10.88 -18.22
CA ALA A 265 -19.04 -11.23 -17.99
C ALA A 265 -19.66 -10.73 -16.67
N ASN A 266 -18.90 -10.23 -15.69
CA ASN A 266 -19.48 -9.78 -14.42
C ASN A 266 -18.69 -8.64 -13.78
N THR A 267 -18.96 -7.41 -14.21
CA THR A 267 -18.47 -6.22 -13.48
C THR A 267 -19.43 -5.94 -12.33
N LYS A 268 -19.02 -6.22 -11.09
CA LYS A 268 -19.75 -5.75 -9.90
C LYS A 268 -19.11 -4.45 -9.44
N SER A 269 -19.70 -3.31 -9.81
CA SER A 269 -19.33 -2.03 -9.21
C SER A 269 -19.96 -1.95 -7.83
N VAL A 270 -19.15 -2.11 -6.77
CA VAL A 270 -19.60 -1.76 -5.42
C VAL A 270 -19.29 -0.28 -5.22
N ALA A 271 -20.31 0.57 -5.33
CA ALA A 271 -20.22 1.95 -4.90
C ALA A 271 -20.17 1.98 -3.36
N LEU A 272 -19.02 2.29 -2.78
CA LEU A 272 -18.96 2.62 -1.35
C LEU A 272 -19.49 4.04 -1.13
N ALA A 273 -20.20 4.25 -0.03
CA ALA A 273 -20.80 5.53 0.34
C ALA A 273 -19.74 6.66 0.38
N PRO A 274 -20.13 7.91 0.03
CA PRO A 274 -19.23 9.04 0.08
C PRO A 274 -18.70 9.28 1.50
N TRP A 275 -17.41 9.63 1.61
CA TRP A 275 -16.79 10.05 2.87
C TRP A 275 -16.78 11.58 2.92
N LEU A 276 -17.25 12.14 4.04
CA LEU A 276 -17.06 13.57 4.35
C LEU A 276 -15.62 13.79 4.80
N THR A 277 -14.92 14.73 4.19
CA THR A 277 -13.65 15.21 4.75
C THR A 277 -13.89 15.92 6.08
N PRO A 278 -12.88 16.05 6.95
CA PRO A 278 -13.00 16.79 8.22
C PRO A 278 -13.44 18.26 8.07
N ASP A 279 -13.29 18.84 6.88
CA ASP A 279 -13.75 20.19 6.52
C ASP A 279 -15.13 20.22 5.82
N GLY A 280 -15.86 19.09 5.84
CA GLY A 280 -17.24 19.01 5.33
C GLY A 280 -17.36 19.05 3.80
N ARG A 281 -16.24 18.93 3.06
CA ARG A 281 -16.27 18.89 1.60
C ARG A 281 -16.54 17.47 1.12
N PHE A 282 -17.51 17.36 0.22
CA PHE A 282 -17.68 16.13 -0.55
C PHE A 282 -16.53 16.03 -1.55
N ILE A 283 -15.56 15.20 -1.22
CA ILE A 283 -14.70 14.64 -2.27
C ILE A 283 -15.36 13.32 -2.65
N PRO A 284 -15.87 13.16 -3.88
CA PRO A 284 -16.29 11.86 -4.37
C PRO A 284 -15.03 11.01 -4.57
N ILE A 285 -14.46 10.53 -3.46
CA ILE A 285 -13.52 9.42 -3.48
C ILE A 285 -14.40 8.21 -3.69
N PHE A 286 -14.71 7.93 -4.95
CA PHE A 286 -15.19 6.64 -5.35
C PHE A 286 -14.11 5.64 -4.95
N ARG A 287 -14.26 4.97 -3.80
CA ARG A 287 -13.64 3.67 -3.56
C ARG A 287 -14.37 2.66 -4.44
N LEU A 288 -14.18 2.82 -5.74
CA LEU A 288 -14.51 1.81 -6.71
C LEU A 288 -13.42 0.77 -6.58
N ASN A 289 -13.61 -0.17 -5.66
CA ASN A 289 -13.03 -1.49 -5.85
C ASN A 289 -13.79 -2.10 -7.03
N MET A 290 -13.44 -1.69 -8.25
CA MET A 290 -13.81 -2.47 -9.42
C MET A 290 -12.96 -3.72 -9.32
N THR A 291 -13.59 -4.82 -8.94
CA THR A 291 -13.00 -6.15 -8.99
C THR A 291 -13.59 -6.87 -10.18
N TRP A 292 -12.70 -7.30 -11.07
CA TRP A 292 -12.97 -8.26 -12.11
C TRP A 292 -12.51 -9.62 -11.62
N SER A 293 -13.46 -10.54 -11.48
CA SER A 293 -13.10 -11.91 -11.15
C SER A 293 -12.67 -12.63 -12.43
N ILE A 294 -11.43 -13.08 -12.48
CA ILE A 294 -11.01 -14.08 -13.47
C ILE A 294 -11.47 -15.42 -12.92
N SER A 295 -12.78 -15.68 -13.01
CA SER A 295 -13.36 -16.93 -12.55
C SER A 295 -13.26 -17.98 -13.66
N ASN A 296 -12.05 -18.43 -13.98
CA ASN A 296 -11.94 -19.77 -14.51
C ASN A 296 -11.84 -20.69 -13.29
N LYS A 297 -12.64 -21.77 -13.24
CA LYS A 297 -12.54 -22.76 -12.17
C LYS A 297 -11.22 -23.50 -12.35
N LEU A 298 -10.16 -22.88 -11.87
CA LEU A 298 -8.86 -23.51 -11.72
C LEU A 298 -9.13 -24.59 -10.70
N GLY A 299 -9.16 -25.84 -11.17
CA GLY A 299 -9.42 -26.99 -10.31
C GLY A 299 -8.47 -27.01 -9.11
N ASP A 300 -8.62 -28.04 -8.30
CA ASP A 300 -7.75 -28.27 -7.14
C ASP A 300 -6.29 -28.62 -7.52
N TRP A 301 -5.95 -28.69 -8.81
CA TRP A 301 -4.64 -29.12 -9.30
C TRP A 301 -3.45 -28.26 -8.86
N VAL A 302 -3.61 -26.95 -8.64
CA VAL A 302 -2.54 -26.13 -8.04
C VAL A 302 -2.29 -26.54 -6.60
N MET A 303 -3.28 -27.13 -5.94
CA MET A 303 -3.22 -27.49 -4.52
C MET A 303 -2.76 -28.92 -4.28
N HIS A 304 -2.57 -29.73 -5.34
CA HIS A 304 -1.99 -31.08 -5.25
C HIS A 304 -0.49 -31.00 -5.01
N ASP A 305 0.04 -31.91 -4.20
CA ASP A 305 1.47 -31.96 -3.87
C ASP A 305 2.33 -32.35 -5.09
N GLU A 306 1.74 -33.01 -6.09
CA GLU A 306 2.39 -33.43 -7.35
C GLU A 306 2.21 -32.42 -8.49
N THR A 307 1.81 -31.18 -8.19
CA THR A 307 1.57 -30.16 -9.21
C THR A 307 2.86 -29.73 -9.90
N GLU A 308 2.82 -29.57 -11.22
CA GLU A 308 3.98 -29.17 -12.02
C GLU A 308 4.17 -27.67 -12.12
N TYR A 309 3.22 -26.89 -11.59
CA TYR A 309 3.19 -25.43 -11.70
C TYR A 309 3.76 -24.72 -10.48
N VAL A 310 4.22 -25.50 -9.50
CA VAL A 310 4.86 -25.02 -8.29
C VAL A 310 6.19 -25.75 -8.17
N ASP A 311 7.28 -25.01 -7.90
CA ASP A 311 8.60 -25.64 -7.73
C ASP A 311 8.72 -26.42 -6.42
N ALA A 312 9.85 -27.11 -6.22
CA ALA A 312 10.10 -27.92 -5.02
C ALA A 312 10.07 -27.08 -3.72
N GLU A 313 10.35 -25.78 -3.84
CA GLU A 313 10.30 -24.80 -2.75
C GLU A 313 8.89 -24.25 -2.50
N GLY A 314 7.89 -24.68 -3.28
CA GLY A 314 6.53 -24.20 -3.18
C GLY A 314 6.30 -22.87 -3.90
N THR A 315 7.17 -22.48 -4.82
CA THR A 315 7.11 -21.20 -5.54
C THR A 315 6.23 -21.30 -6.78
N LEU A 316 5.30 -20.35 -6.93
CA LEU A 316 4.52 -20.16 -8.15
C LEU A 316 5.17 -19.06 -9.00
N ASP A 317 5.56 -19.40 -10.23
CA ASP A 317 5.96 -18.42 -11.26
C ASP A 317 4.76 -18.19 -12.19
N ALA A 318 4.33 -16.93 -12.31
CA ALA A 318 3.19 -16.56 -13.14
C ALA A 318 3.45 -15.25 -13.89
N LYS A 319 2.82 -15.11 -15.06
CA LYS A 319 2.86 -13.90 -15.89
C LYS A 319 1.43 -13.44 -16.14
N LEU A 320 1.12 -12.21 -15.77
CA LEU A 320 -0.15 -11.57 -16.07
C LEU A 320 0.04 -10.60 -17.24
N GLU A 321 -0.56 -10.94 -18.38
CA GLU A 321 -0.56 -10.12 -19.59
C GLU A 321 -1.81 -9.23 -19.56
N MET A 322 -1.63 -7.91 -19.68
CA MET A 322 -2.74 -6.96 -19.61
C MET A 322 -2.75 -6.04 -20.83
N SER A 323 -3.96 -5.75 -21.31
CA SER A 323 -4.23 -4.77 -22.37
C SER A 323 -5.35 -3.84 -21.91
N LEU A 324 -5.08 -2.54 -21.82
CA LEU A 324 -6.12 -1.53 -21.58
C LEU A 324 -6.91 -1.26 -22.86
N LEU A 325 -8.24 -1.21 -22.73
CA LEU A 325 -9.19 -1.05 -23.84
C LEU A 325 -9.66 0.38 -24.03
#